data_AF-A0A9P4GJV5-F1
#
_entry.id   AF-A0A9P4GJV5-F1
#
_cell.length_a   1.000
_cell.length_b   1.000
_cell.length_c   1.000
_cell.angle_alpha   90.00
_cell.angle_beta   90.00
_cell.angle_gamma   90.00
#
_symmetry.space_group_name_H-M   'P 1'
#
loop_
_entity.id
_entity.type
_entity.pdbx_description
1 polymer ?
#
loop_
_entity_poly.entity_id
_entity_poly.type
_entity_poly.pdbx_seq_one_letter_code
_entity_poly.pdbx_strand_id
1 'polypeptide(L)'
;MSHKSKTSIGDADSRLRATAATFMPQNARVVFTNTFREDVISSHTSSENNQEHPHSSNENTLADTVSDDHNPLVIPPSEAHDGETKGQCALCATLGRSLGCCEQNPSSNCPHCMDISRVFAQENEKHKMEIDTLRQKVTQLEGETPEEKYERLCAEKNAKIEHLKEEVHKVKKEDEDLKSEMKEREKKLKKLEAELKKLLPAPAFTIKEAKKGKKK
;
A
#
# COMPACT_ATOMS: atom_id res chain seq x y z
N MET A 1 -68.90 -36.41 -0.45
CA MET A 1 -68.08 -36.00 0.71
C MET A 1 -67.03 -35.04 0.20
N SER A 2 -67.22 -33.76 0.50
CA SER A 2 -66.45 -32.64 -0.04
C SER A 2 -66.43 -31.60 1.06
N HIS A 3 -65.27 -31.32 1.65
CA HIS A 3 -65.09 -30.11 2.46
C HIS A 3 -63.68 -29.56 2.26
N LYS A 4 -63.66 -28.39 1.63
CA LYS A 4 -62.58 -27.42 1.57
C LYS A 4 -62.27 -26.91 2.98
N SER A 5 -61.00 -26.64 3.27
CA SER A 5 -60.58 -25.75 4.35
C SER A 5 -59.74 -24.62 3.76
N LYS A 6 -60.27 -23.40 3.86
CA LYS A 6 -59.66 -22.13 3.47
C LYS A 6 -60.10 -21.10 4.51
N THR A 7 -59.15 -20.50 5.23
CA THR A 7 -59.19 -19.21 5.96
C THR A 7 -57.83 -19.09 6.65
N SER A 8 -56.89 -18.19 6.27
CA SER A 8 -56.85 -16.72 6.31
C SER A 8 -56.91 -16.12 7.72
N ILE A 9 -56.21 -14.98 7.88
CA ILE A 9 -56.00 -14.11 9.06
C ILE A 9 -54.54 -14.27 9.53
N GLY A 10 -53.68 -13.25 9.55
CA GLY A 10 -53.88 -11.81 9.40
C GLY A 10 -52.79 -11.11 10.22
N ASP A 11 -52.19 -10.08 9.65
CA ASP A 11 -51.14 -9.23 10.21
C ASP A 11 -51.46 -8.69 11.62
N ALA A 12 -50.49 -8.82 12.53
CA ALA A 12 -50.33 -7.96 13.70
C ALA A 12 -48.93 -8.18 14.30
N ASP A 13 -47.99 -7.27 14.02
CA ASP A 13 -47.45 -6.40 15.07
C ASP A 13 -46.37 -5.47 14.52
N SER A 14 -46.82 -4.29 14.11
CA SER A 14 -46.01 -3.08 14.11
C SER A 14 -46.21 -2.40 15.45
N ARG A 15 -45.17 -2.28 16.28
CA ARG A 15 -44.86 -1.14 17.18
C ARG A 15 -43.90 -1.56 18.29
N LEU A 16 -42.66 -1.10 18.21
CA LEU A 16 -41.89 -0.58 19.35
C LEU A 16 -40.67 0.18 18.83
N ARG A 17 -40.81 1.51 18.72
CA ARG A 17 -39.71 2.47 18.68
C ARG A 17 -39.55 3.08 20.07
N ALA A 18 -38.34 3.59 20.31
CA ALA A 18 -37.84 4.34 21.48
C ALA A 18 -37.38 3.43 22.64
N THR A 19 -36.25 3.61 23.31
CA THR A 19 -35.27 4.72 23.37
C THR A 19 -34.07 4.20 24.18
N ALA A 20 -32.84 4.44 23.73
CA ALA A 20 -31.67 4.44 24.62
C ALA A 20 -30.57 5.33 24.03
N ALA A 21 -30.68 6.63 24.29
CA ALA A 21 -29.57 7.56 24.18
C ALA A 21 -28.81 7.53 25.51
N THR A 22 -27.57 7.06 25.53
CA THR A 22 -26.67 7.29 26.67
C THR A 22 -25.20 7.28 26.21
N PHE A 23 -24.67 8.49 26.09
CA PHE A 23 -23.33 8.89 26.55
C PHE A 23 -22.10 8.21 25.93
N MET A 24 -21.56 8.81 24.87
CA MET A 24 -20.18 8.58 24.39
C MET A 24 -19.30 9.78 24.79
N PRO A 25 -18.19 9.58 25.54
CA PRO A 25 -17.28 10.66 25.87
C PRO A 25 -16.50 11.12 24.63
N GLN A 26 -16.57 12.42 24.36
CA GLN A 26 -15.70 13.12 23.44
C GLN A 26 -14.29 13.18 24.04
N ASN A 27 -13.31 12.53 23.41
CA ASN A 27 -11.90 12.98 23.29
C ASN A 27 -11.00 11.81 22.84
N ALA A 28 -10.76 11.71 21.54
CA ALA A 28 -9.47 11.28 20.97
C ALA A 28 -9.51 11.54 19.47
N ARG A 29 -9.21 12.77 19.10
CA ARG A 29 -9.00 13.20 17.72
C ARG A 29 -7.63 12.68 17.30
N VAL A 30 -7.55 11.45 16.79
CA VAL A 30 -6.39 10.99 16.01
C VAL A 30 -6.79 11.07 14.55
N VAL A 31 -6.30 12.13 13.91
CA VAL A 31 -6.40 12.36 12.47
C VAL A 31 -5.46 11.37 11.78
N PHE A 32 -5.98 10.25 11.29
CA PHE A 32 -5.35 9.51 10.21
C PHE A 32 -6.03 9.95 8.91
N THR A 33 -5.45 10.94 8.23
CA THR A 33 -5.78 11.20 6.83
C THR A 33 -5.14 10.10 5.99
N ASN A 34 -5.89 9.02 5.77
CA ASN A 34 -5.61 8.09 4.69
C ASN A 34 -6.50 8.52 3.52
N THR A 35 -5.91 9.22 2.54
CA THR A 35 -6.57 9.58 1.29
C THR A 35 -6.77 8.30 0.46
N PHE A 36 -7.85 7.59 0.74
CA PHE A 36 -8.39 6.56 -0.13
C PHE A 36 -9.28 7.23 -1.17
N ARG A 37 -8.78 7.31 -2.41
CA ARG A 37 -9.49 7.83 -3.57
C ARG A 37 -10.37 6.70 -4.09
N GLU A 38 -11.62 6.63 -3.61
CA GLU A 38 -12.65 5.79 -4.21
C GLU A 38 -13.19 6.52 -5.44
N ASP A 39 -12.77 6.07 -6.63
CA ASP A 39 -13.49 6.40 -7.85
C ASP A 39 -14.80 5.61 -7.87
N VAL A 40 -15.87 6.37 -7.67
CA VAL A 40 -17.27 6.00 -7.78
C VAL A 40 -17.56 5.56 -9.22
N ILE A 41 -17.75 4.25 -9.43
CA ILE A 41 -18.45 3.75 -10.62
C ILE A 41 -19.94 4.02 -10.39
N SER A 42 -20.40 5.14 -10.93
CA SER A 42 -21.82 5.49 -11.07
C SER A 42 -22.51 4.45 -11.93
N SER A 43 -23.29 3.57 -11.31
CA SER A 43 -24.16 2.62 -12.00
C SER A 43 -25.51 3.29 -12.21
N HIS A 44 -25.72 3.89 -13.39
CA HIS A 44 -27.04 4.31 -13.82
C HIS A 44 -27.86 3.09 -14.24
N THR A 45 -28.95 2.85 -13.51
CA THR A 45 -30.10 2.08 -13.97
C THR A 45 -30.86 2.89 -15.01
N SER A 46 -31.17 2.32 -16.17
CA SER A 46 -32.40 2.60 -16.94
C SER A 46 -32.70 1.44 -17.89
N SER A 47 -33.98 1.10 -17.88
CA SER A 47 -34.67 -0.02 -18.52
C SER A 47 -35.10 0.31 -19.96
N GLU A 48 -35.49 -0.74 -20.71
CA GLU A 48 -36.23 -0.73 -22.00
C GLU A 48 -35.41 -0.20 -23.21
N ASN A 49 -35.35 -0.84 -24.39
CA ASN A 49 -36.35 -1.60 -25.11
C ASN A 49 -35.68 -2.37 -26.27
N ASN A 50 -36.18 -3.57 -26.62
CA ASN A 50 -35.77 -4.33 -27.81
C ASN A 50 -36.45 -3.76 -29.06
N GLN A 51 -35.69 -3.39 -30.10
CA GLN A 51 -36.20 -3.39 -31.47
C GLN A 51 -35.08 -3.59 -32.51
N GLU A 52 -35.46 -4.27 -33.58
CA GLU A 52 -34.65 -5.02 -34.54
C GLU A 52 -33.97 -4.17 -35.64
N HIS A 53 -32.91 -4.79 -36.21
CA HIS A 53 -32.56 -4.79 -37.65
C HIS A 53 -31.67 -3.65 -38.26
N PRO A 54 -31.01 -3.87 -39.44
CA PRO A 54 -29.56 -4.10 -39.51
C PRO A 54 -28.80 -3.22 -40.54
N HIS A 55 -27.53 -3.58 -40.78
CA HIS A 55 -26.58 -3.08 -41.80
C HIS A 55 -25.94 -1.71 -41.57
N SER A 56 -24.62 -1.70 -41.35
CA SER A 56 -23.71 -0.92 -42.17
C SER A 56 -22.26 -1.37 -41.96
N SER A 57 -21.69 -1.92 -43.02
CA SER A 57 -20.27 -2.18 -43.22
C SER A 57 -19.49 -0.88 -43.26
N ASN A 58 -18.44 -0.75 -42.44
CA ASN A 58 -17.37 0.20 -42.68
C ASN A 58 -16.03 -0.52 -42.62
N GLU A 59 -15.45 -0.69 -43.81
CA GLU A 59 -14.02 -0.87 -44.02
C GLU A 59 -13.29 0.34 -43.45
N ASN A 60 -12.20 0.11 -42.71
CA ASN A 60 -11.15 1.09 -42.56
C ASN A 60 -9.81 0.35 -42.49
N THR A 61 -9.23 0.24 -43.68
CA THR A 61 -7.82 -0.07 -43.92
C THR A 61 -7.02 1.20 -43.59
N LEU A 62 -6.23 1.18 -42.53
CA LEU A 62 -5.13 2.14 -42.38
C LEU A 62 -3.90 1.40 -41.88
N ALA A 63 -2.95 1.20 -42.80
CA ALA A 63 -1.61 0.77 -42.49
C ALA A 63 -0.84 1.99 -41.96
N ASP A 64 -0.59 2.02 -40.65
CA ASP A 64 0.40 2.93 -40.08
C ASP A 64 1.74 2.21 -40.04
N THR A 65 2.61 2.61 -40.97
CA THR A 65 4.03 2.31 -40.95
C THR A 65 4.68 3.29 -39.99
N VAL A 66 4.84 2.89 -38.74
CA VAL A 66 5.67 3.63 -37.77
C VAL A 66 7.13 3.25 -38.05
N SER A 67 7.82 4.11 -38.79
CA SER A 67 9.27 4.07 -38.91
C SER A 67 9.89 4.43 -37.56
N ASP A 68 10.51 3.43 -36.93
CA ASP A 68 11.36 3.55 -35.74
C ASP A 68 12.69 4.24 -36.08
N ASP A 69 12.67 5.57 -36.26
CA ASP A 69 13.87 6.40 -36.26
C ASP A 69 14.22 6.81 -34.82
N HIS A 70 14.58 5.83 -33.99
CA HIS A 70 15.26 6.10 -32.73
C HIS A 70 16.76 6.26 -32.96
N ASN A 71 17.11 7.46 -33.41
CA ASN A 71 18.43 8.05 -33.30
C ASN A 71 18.89 7.91 -31.83
N PRO A 72 19.96 7.15 -31.51
CA PRO A 72 20.55 7.24 -30.18
C PRO A 72 20.94 8.69 -29.98
N LEU A 73 20.72 9.22 -28.77
CA LEU A 73 21.17 10.55 -28.35
C LEU A 73 22.71 10.60 -28.44
N VAL A 74 23.22 10.80 -29.66
CA VAL A 74 24.56 11.24 -29.94
C VAL A 74 24.54 12.69 -29.50
N ILE A 75 25.06 12.93 -28.29
CA ILE A 75 25.42 14.28 -27.86
C ILE A 75 26.32 14.82 -28.97
N PRO A 76 25.92 15.87 -29.70
CA PRO A 76 26.74 16.40 -30.78
C PRO A 76 28.11 16.78 -30.19
N PRO A 77 29.22 16.51 -30.90
CA PRO A 77 30.52 17.01 -30.47
C PRO A 77 30.42 18.53 -30.41
N SER A 78 30.47 19.08 -29.20
CA SER A 78 30.58 20.51 -28.99
C SER A 78 31.73 21.00 -29.86
N GLU A 79 31.45 21.99 -30.71
CA GLU A 79 32.41 22.59 -31.62
C GLU A 79 33.72 22.86 -30.87
N ALA A 80 34.80 22.32 -31.42
CA ALA A 80 36.13 22.40 -30.86
C ALA A 80 36.55 23.87 -30.77
N HIS A 81 36.54 24.41 -29.56
CA HIS A 81 37.49 25.47 -29.24
C HIS A 81 38.89 24.86 -29.27
N ASP A 82 39.65 25.18 -30.31
CA ASP A 82 41.07 24.85 -30.50
C ASP A 82 41.97 25.57 -29.46
N GLY A 83 41.65 25.39 -28.18
CA GLY A 83 42.53 25.67 -27.06
C GLY A 83 43.05 24.35 -26.54
N GLU A 84 44.31 24.04 -26.84
CA GLU A 84 45.06 22.90 -26.32
C GLU A 84 44.84 22.77 -24.79
N THR A 85 43.91 21.92 -24.34
CA THR A 85 43.57 21.74 -22.90
C THR A 85 44.63 20.91 -22.19
N LYS A 86 45.87 21.40 -22.16
CA LYS A 86 46.93 20.85 -21.32
C LYS A 86 46.51 20.96 -19.85
N GLY A 87 46.08 19.84 -19.27
CA GLY A 87 45.86 19.71 -17.82
C GLY A 87 44.43 19.38 -17.37
N GLN A 88 43.47 19.15 -18.26
CA GLN A 88 42.12 18.72 -17.86
C GLN A 88 42.03 17.20 -17.68
N CYS A 89 41.36 16.75 -16.62
CA CYS A 89 41.05 15.33 -16.45
C CYS A 89 39.95 14.87 -17.44
N ALA A 90 39.86 13.57 -17.70
CA ALA A 90 38.95 12.99 -18.68
C ALA A 90 37.48 13.40 -18.49
N LEU A 91 36.97 13.42 -17.24
CA LEU A 91 35.59 13.82 -16.97
C LEU A 91 35.33 15.29 -17.33
N CYS A 92 36.24 16.20 -16.97
CA CYS A 92 36.10 17.62 -17.29
C CYS A 92 36.14 17.87 -18.80
N ALA A 93 36.95 17.09 -19.52
CA ALA A 93 36.97 17.10 -20.98
C ALA A 93 35.64 16.62 -21.56
N THR A 94 35.06 15.51 -21.06
CA THR A 94 33.74 15.02 -21.49
C THR A 94 32.62 16.00 -21.19
N LEU A 95 32.68 16.70 -20.05
CA LEU A 95 31.68 17.70 -19.65
C LEU A 95 31.86 19.06 -20.36
N GLY A 96 32.97 19.27 -21.08
CA GLY A 96 33.31 20.54 -21.72
C GLY A 96 33.57 21.68 -20.73
N ARG A 97 33.79 21.38 -19.44
CA ARG A 97 34.05 22.37 -18.38
C ARG A 97 34.91 21.79 -17.27
N SER A 98 35.76 22.63 -16.68
CA SER A 98 36.51 22.25 -15.48
C SER A 98 35.59 22.27 -14.27
N LEU A 99 35.65 21.22 -13.45
CA LEU A 99 35.01 21.20 -12.13
C LEU A 99 35.97 21.82 -11.10
N GLY A 100 35.45 22.39 -10.02
CA GLY A 100 36.26 23.08 -9.00
C GLY A 100 37.38 22.22 -8.38
N CYS A 101 37.23 20.89 -8.38
CA CYS A 101 38.28 19.95 -7.96
C CYS A 101 39.50 19.91 -8.91
N CYS A 102 39.33 20.25 -10.19
CA CYS A 102 40.39 20.29 -11.21
C CYS A 102 40.97 21.70 -11.42
N GLU A 103 40.28 22.75 -10.98
CA GLU A 103 40.77 24.14 -11.06
C GLU A 103 41.96 24.38 -10.12
N GLN A 104 41.96 23.73 -8.95
CA GLN A 104 42.99 23.92 -7.92
C GLN A 104 44.25 23.08 -8.15
N ASN A 105 44.11 21.93 -8.84
CA ASN A 105 45.22 21.05 -9.19
C ASN A 105 44.90 20.36 -10.52
N PRO A 106 45.30 20.96 -11.66
CA PRO A 106 45.09 20.38 -12.99
C PRO A 106 45.96 19.14 -13.15
N SER A 107 45.43 18.01 -12.69
CA SER A 107 46.02 16.69 -12.87
C SER A 107 45.19 15.92 -13.88
N SER A 108 45.86 15.13 -14.72
CA SER A 108 45.18 14.21 -15.63
C SER A 108 44.32 13.19 -14.87
N ASN A 109 44.66 12.91 -13.60
CA ASN A 109 44.02 11.93 -12.72
C ASN A 109 43.43 12.59 -11.47
N CYS A 110 42.42 13.45 -11.63
CA CYS A 110 41.71 14.02 -10.49
C CYS A 110 40.86 12.93 -9.79
N PRO A 111 41.14 12.57 -8.53
CA PRO A 111 40.45 11.47 -7.83
C PRO A 111 38.95 11.75 -7.68
N HIS A 112 38.57 13.00 -7.43
CA HIS A 112 37.15 13.37 -7.31
C HIS A 112 36.40 13.19 -8.63
N CYS A 113 37.02 13.57 -9.75
CA CYS A 113 36.44 13.33 -11.06
C CYS A 113 36.38 11.84 -11.41
N MET A 114 37.38 11.04 -11.02
CA MET A 114 37.33 9.59 -11.21
C MET A 114 36.19 8.95 -10.42
N ASP A 115 35.97 9.36 -9.17
CA ASP A 115 34.88 8.85 -8.35
C ASP A 115 33.51 9.22 -8.95
N ILE A 116 33.35 10.46 -9.40
CA ILE A 116 32.12 10.92 -10.09
C ILE A 116 31.89 10.11 -11.37
N SER A 117 32.91 9.93 -12.21
CA SER A 117 32.82 9.11 -13.43
C SER A 117 32.41 7.68 -13.13
N ARG A 118 32.93 7.08 -12.05
CA ARG A 118 32.57 5.72 -11.63
C ARG A 118 31.10 5.63 -11.22
N VAL A 119 30.60 6.58 -10.44
CA VAL A 119 29.19 6.62 -10.04
C VAL A 119 28.29 6.75 -11.27
N PHE A 120 28.59 7.68 -12.19
CA PHE A 120 27.83 7.81 -13.42
C PHE A 120 27.87 6.55 -14.28
N ALA A 121 29.02 5.89 -14.40
CA ALA A 121 29.10 4.63 -15.13
C ALA A 121 28.22 3.55 -14.50
N GLN A 122 28.21 3.43 -13.17
CA GLN A 122 27.38 2.47 -12.45
C GLN A 122 25.88 2.77 -12.59
N GLU A 123 25.48 4.03 -12.44
CA GLU A 123 24.08 4.43 -12.62
C GLU A 123 23.62 4.27 -14.07
N ASN A 124 24.45 4.61 -15.04
CA ASN A 124 24.15 4.39 -16.45
C ASN A 124 23.96 2.90 -16.77
N GLU A 125 24.82 2.02 -16.24
CA GLU A 125 24.65 0.58 -16.44
C GLU A 125 23.36 0.07 -15.77
N LYS A 126 23.05 0.58 -14.56
CA LYS A 126 21.79 0.26 -13.88
C LYS A 126 20.57 0.69 -14.72
N HIS A 127 20.57 1.93 -15.22
CA HIS A 127 19.49 2.44 -16.05
C HIS A 127 19.38 1.68 -17.37
N LYS A 128 20.51 1.30 -17.97
CA LYS A 128 20.54 0.48 -19.18
C LYS A 128 19.88 -0.89 -18.95
N MET A 129 20.25 -1.58 -17.86
CA MET A 129 19.62 -2.84 -17.48
C MET A 129 18.11 -2.70 -17.23
N GLU A 130 17.68 -1.62 -16.58
CA GLU A 130 16.27 -1.34 -16.33
C GLU A 130 15.51 -1.08 -17.64
N ILE A 131 16.09 -0.27 -18.54
CA ILE A 131 15.53 -0.01 -19.88
C ILE A 131 15.40 -1.32 -20.66
N ASP A 132 16.44 -2.16 -20.68
CA ASP A 132 16.42 -3.44 -21.40
C ASP A 132 15.35 -4.38 -20.82
N THR A 133 15.22 -4.42 -19.50
CA THR A 133 14.17 -5.20 -18.81
C THR A 133 12.78 -4.70 -19.17
N LEU A 134 12.56 -3.39 -19.20
CA LEU A 134 11.28 -2.79 -19.54
C LEU A 134 10.93 -3.01 -21.01
N ARG A 135 11.90 -2.87 -21.92
CA ARG A 135 11.73 -3.18 -23.34
C ARG A 135 11.30 -4.63 -23.54
N GLN A 136 11.97 -5.57 -22.88
CA GLN A 136 11.59 -6.98 -22.93
C GLN A 136 10.14 -7.20 -22.44
N LYS A 137 9.73 -6.54 -21.35
CA LYS A 137 8.36 -6.61 -20.85
C LYS A 137 7.34 -6.04 -21.83
N VAL A 138 7.65 -4.91 -22.48
CA VAL A 138 6.77 -4.31 -23.48
C VAL A 138 6.59 -5.26 -24.66
N THR A 139 7.69 -5.76 -25.24
CA THR A 139 7.64 -6.73 -26.34
C THR A 139 6.88 -8.00 -25.96
N GLN A 140 7.06 -8.50 -24.73
CA GLN A 140 6.30 -9.64 -24.23
C GLN A 140 4.80 -9.33 -24.18
N LEU A 141 4.40 -8.18 -23.63
CA LEU A 141 2.99 -7.80 -23.47
C LEU A 141 2.31 -7.51 -24.81
N GLU A 142 3.04 -6.97 -25.78
CA GLU A 142 2.53 -6.69 -27.12
C GLU A 142 2.32 -7.97 -27.94
N GLY A 143 3.15 -8.99 -27.72
CA GLY A 143 3.03 -10.31 -28.35
C GLY A 143 2.09 -11.29 -27.63
N GLU A 144 1.62 -10.95 -26.43
CA GLU A 144 0.82 -11.84 -25.59
C GLU A 144 -0.60 -12.02 -26.14
N THR A 145 -1.00 -13.27 -26.36
CA THR A 145 -2.38 -13.61 -26.72
C THR A 145 -3.34 -13.43 -25.54
N PRO A 146 -4.66 -13.24 -25.77
CA PRO A 146 -5.63 -13.15 -24.68
C PRO A 146 -5.60 -14.34 -23.71
N GLU A 147 -5.36 -15.54 -24.23
CA GLU A 147 -5.21 -16.79 -23.46
C GLU A 147 -3.97 -16.74 -22.55
N GLU A 148 -2.80 -16.41 -23.10
CA GLU A 148 -1.55 -16.28 -22.32
C GLU A 148 -1.68 -15.20 -21.24
N LYS A 149 -2.32 -14.08 -21.57
CA LYS A 149 -2.61 -12.99 -20.61
C LYS A 149 -3.48 -13.49 -19.45
N TYR A 150 -4.51 -14.28 -19.75
CA TYR A 150 -5.37 -14.85 -18.74
C TYR A 150 -4.61 -15.82 -17.84
N GLU A 151 -3.81 -16.72 -18.41
CA GLU A 151 -2.98 -17.67 -17.67
C GLU A 151 -1.97 -16.96 -16.74
N ARG A 152 -1.28 -15.94 -17.24
CA ARG A 152 -0.35 -15.12 -16.44
C ARG A 152 -1.05 -14.43 -15.28
N LEU A 153 -2.21 -13.82 -15.53
CA LEU A 153 -2.99 -13.16 -14.48
C LEU A 153 -3.49 -14.18 -13.44
N CYS A 154 -3.98 -15.34 -13.87
CA CYS A 154 -4.39 -16.41 -12.96
C CYS A 154 -3.23 -16.89 -12.09
N ALA A 155 -2.05 -17.12 -12.69
CA ALA A 155 -0.85 -17.49 -11.94
C ALA A 155 -0.45 -16.43 -10.92
N GLU A 156 -0.44 -15.14 -11.30
CA GLU A 156 -0.12 -14.02 -10.41
C GLU A 156 -1.12 -13.93 -9.24
N LYS A 157 -2.42 -14.02 -9.52
CA LYS A 157 -3.44 -13.96 -8.46
C LYS A 157 -3.41 -15.17 -7.56
N ASN A 158 -3.18 -16.37 -8.09
CA ASN A 158 -3.03 -17.58 -7.29
C ASN A 158 -1.81 -17.50 -6.37
N ALA A 159 -0.66 -17.04 -6.88
CA ALA A 159 0.53 -16.83 -6.06
C ALA A 159 0.27 -15.82 -4.93
N LYS A 160 -0.44 -14.71 -5.23
CA LYS A 160 -0.83 -13.72 -4.22
C LYS A 160 -1.79 -14.31 -3.18
N ILE A 161 -2.72 -15.15 -3.59
CA ILE A 161 -3.66 -15.83 -2.69
C ILE A 161 -2.90 -16.75 -1.72
N GLU A 162 -1.95 -17.55 -2.21
CA GLU A 162 -1.15 -18.43 -1.35
C GLU A 162 -0.29 -17.63 -0.37
N HIS A 163 0.38 -16.56 -0.82
CA HIS A 163 1.10 -15.67 0.09
C HIS A 163 0.22 -15.11 1.20
N LEU A 164 -0.98 -14.61 0.85
CA LEU A 164 -1.92 -14.08 1.84
C LEU A 164 -2.43 -15.16 2.80
N LYS A 165 -2.61 -16.41 2.35
CA LYS A 165 -2.97 -17.54 3.23
C LYS A 165 -1.87 -17.80 4.25
N GLU A 166 -0.61 -17.79 3.83
CA GLU A 166 0.54 -17.97 4.71
C GLU A 166 0.63 -16.84 5.75
N GLU A 167 0.46 -15.58 5.32
CA GLU A 167 0.44 -14.43 6.23
C GLU A 167 -0.71 -14.53 7.25
N VAL A 168 -1.92 -14.89 6.81
CA VAL A 168 -3.06 -15.09 7.70
C VAL A 168 -2.79 -16.22 8.69
N HIS A 169 -2.17 -17.31 8.25
CA HIS A 169 -1.80 -18.42 9.14
C HIS A 169 -0.77 -17.98 10.18
N LYS A 170 0.25 -17.23 9.77
CA LYS A 170 1.27 -16.66 10.66
C LYS A 170 0.64 -15.75 11.71
N VAL A 171 -0.17 -14.78 11.30
CA VAL A 171 -0.83 -13.84 12.22
C VAL A 171 -1.78 -14.56 13.18
N LYS A 172 -2.54 -15.56 12.71
CA LYS A 172 -3.39 -16.39 13.58
C LYS A 172 -2.59 -17.12 14.64
N LYS A 173 -1.42 -17.66 14.28
CA LYS A 173 -0.54 -18.33 15.24
C LYS A 173 -0.02 -17.34 16.28
N GLU A 174 0.46 -16.18 15.85
CA GLU A 174 0.94 -15.12 16.75
C GLU A 174 -0.16 -14.64 17.71
N ASP A 175 -1.40 -14.50 17.24
CA ASP A 175 -2.56 -14.13 18.06
C ASP A 175 -2.88 -15.19 19.14
N GLU A 176 -2.85 -16.48 18.79
CA GLU A 176 -3.08 -17.55 19.76
C GLU A 176 -1.93 -17.65 20.79
N ASP A 177 -0.69 -17.48 20.36
CA ASP A 177 0.48 -17.44 21.24
C ASP A 177 0.34 -16.27 22.25
N LEU A 178 0.02 -15.06 21.76
CA LEU A 178 -0.19 -13.88 22.62
C LEU A 178 -1.38 -14.04 23.57
N LYS A 179 -2.49 -14.62 23.12
CA LYS A 179 -3.63 -14.94 23.99
C LYS A 179 -3.25 -15.89 25.12
N SER A 180 -2.42 -16.90 24.83
CA SER A 180 -1.95 -17.85 25.84
C SER A 180 -1.07 -17.17 26.88
N GLU A 181 -0.16 -16.30 26.43
CA GLU A 181 0.73 -15.53 27.30
C GLU A 181 -0.06 -14.55 28.18
N MET A 182 -1.05 -13.86 27.61
CA MET A 182 -1.94 -12.96 28.35
C MET A 182 -2.68 -13.69 29.47
N LYS A 183 -3.22 -14.88 29.21
CA LYS A 183 -3.89 -15.71 30.23
C LYS A 183 -2.92 -16.13 31.34
N GLU A 184 -1.67 -16.45 31.01
CA GLU A 184 -0.65 -16.81 32.01
C GLU A 184 -0.29 -15.60 32.89
N ARG A 185 -0.05 -14.45 32.27
CA ARG A 185 0.25 -13.20 32.97
C ARG A 185 -0.91 -12.78 33.88
N GLU A 186 -2.15 -12.92 33.44
CA GLU A 186 -3.32 -12.61 34.26
C GLU A 186 -3.45 -13.52 35.49
N LYS A 187 -3.13 -14.81 35.35
CA LYS A 187 -3.07 -15.75 36.50
C LYS A 187 -1.97 -15.35 37.49
N LYS A 188 -0.78 -14.99 37.00
CA LYS A 188 0.34 -14.52 37.85
C LYS A 188 -0.05 -13.25 38.60
N LEU A 189 -0.70 -12.30 37.92
CA LEU A 189 -1.17 -11.06 38.51
C LEU A 189 -2.18 -11.33 39.64
N LYS A 190 -3.21 -12.16 39.40
CA LYS A 190 -4.18 -12.55 40.43
C LYS A 190 -3.53 -13.22 41.65
N LYS A 191 -2.49 -14.04 41.43
CA LYS A 191 -1.74 -14.68 42.53
C LYS A 191 -0.98 -13.64 43.36
N LEU A 192 -0.25 -12.73 42.71
CA LEU A 192 0.50 -11.67 43.38
C LEU A 192 -0.43 -10.71 44.13
N GLU A 193 -1.59 -10.35 43.56
CA GLU A 193 -2.60 -9.54 44.24
C GLU A 193 -3.12 -10.22 45.52
N ALA A 194 -3.32 -11.54 45.49
CA ALA A 194 -3.76 -12.30 46.65
C ALA A 194 -2.65 -12.37 47.73
N GLU A 195 -1.38 -12.51 47.34
CA GLU A 195 -0.23 -12.46 48.26
C GLU A 195 -0.09 -11.08 48.90
N LEU A 196 -0.23 -10.01 48.11
CA LEU A 196 -0.16 -8.62 48.60
C LEU A 196 -1.26 -8.35 49.63
N LYS A 197 -2.50 -8.81 49.37
CA LYS A 197 -3.61 -8.71 50.34
C LYS A 197 -3.36 -9.44 51.66
N LYS A 198 -2.60 -10.53 51.65
CA LYS A 198 -2.24 -11.27 52.89
C LYS A 198 -1.16 -10.55 53.69
N LEU A 199 -0.24 -9.86 53.01
CA LEU A 199 0.85 -9.11 53.64
C LEU A 199 0.41 -7.73 54.12
N LEU A 200 -0.65 -7.17 53.53
CA LEU A 200 -1.24 -5.90 53.97
C LEU A 200 -1.78 -6.06 55.40
N PRO A 201 -1.31 -5.23 56.36
CA PRO A 201 -1.84 -5.25 57.71
C PRO A 201 -3.33 -4.88 57.68
N ALA A 202 -4.15 -5.60 58.46
CA ALA A 202 -5.53 -5.23 58.66
C ALA A 202 -5.62 -3.76 59.13
N PRO A 203 -6.51 -2.92 58.57
CA PRO A 203 -6.63 -1.53 59.00
C PRO A 203 -7.00 -1.49 60.49
N ALA A 204 -6.00 -1.13 61.30
CA ALA A 204 -6.00 -1.31 62.75
C ALA A 204 -6.67 -0.15 63.48
N PHE A 205 -7.84 0.33 63.05
CA PHE A 205 -8.61 1.29 63.87
C PHE A 205 -10.06 1.37 63.41
N THR A 206 -10.96 0.75 64.17
CA THR A 206 -12.36 1.16 64.27
C THR A 206 -12.45 2.23 65.36
N ILE A 207 -12.52 3.50 64.96
CA ILE A 207 -12.87 4.58 65.89
C ILE A 207 -14.35 4.37 66.26
N LYS A 208 -14.61 3.81 67.44
CA LYS A 208 -15.95 3.81 68.02
C LYS A 208 -16.28 5.25 68.39
N GLU A 209 -17.13 5.91 67.61
CA GLU A 209 -17.70 7.20 68.03
C GLU A 209 -18.43 7.00 69.35
N ALA A 210 -17.94 7.68 70.40
CA ALA A 210 -18.59 7.69 71.69
C ALA A 210 -19.97 8.34 71.53
N LYS A 211 -21.03 7.56 71.82
CA LYS A 211 -22.41 8.07 71.93
C LYS A 211 -22.43 9.26 72.89
N LYS A 212 -22.52 10.47 72.36
CA LYS A 212 -22.77 11.69 73.15
C LYS A 212 -24.08 11.49 73.90
N GLY A 213 -23.98 11.57 75.23
CA GLY A 213 -25.02 11.24 76.17
C GLY A 213 -26.28 12.09 76.04
N LYS A 214 -27.39 11.48 76.48
CA LYS A 214 -28.64 12.12 76.92
C LYS A 214 -28.34 13.41 77.69
N LYS A 215 -28.82 14.56 77.19
CA LYS A 215 -29.11 15.72 78.04
C LYS A 215 -30.55 15.59 78.55
N LYS A 216 -30.68 15.79 79.86
CA LYS A 216 -31.92 15.89 80.63
C LYS A 216 -32.78 17.05 80.16
#